data_AF-A0A6N6M1B3-F1
#
_entry.id   AF-A0A6N6M1B3-F1
#
_cell.length_a   1.000
_cell.length_b   1.000
_cell.length_c   1.000
_cell.angle_alpha   90.00
_cell.angle_beta   90.00
_cell.angle_gamma   90.00
#
_symmetry.space_group_name_H-M   'P 1'
#
loop_
_entity.id
_entity.type
_entity.pdbx_description
1 polymer ?
#
loop_
_entity_poly.entity_id
_entity_poly.type
_entity_poly.pdbx_seq_one_letter_code
_entity_poly.pdbx_strand_id
1 'polypeptide(L)'
;MEQTKGKGTARINSGNYKLEKAGKIILLNIPPSIKTICTEILGLTKMNWNNTQFDNKYPITIGCARKVGEIMKYLGEKDTPKEAYAFYM
;
A
#
# COMPACT_ATOMS: atom_id res chain seq x y z
N MET A 1 -9.70 44.02 12.05
CA MET A 1 -10.91 43.20 11.85
C MET A 1 -11.47 43.70 10.53
N GLU A 2 -11.44 42.97 9.43
CA GLU A 2 -12.05 41.66 9.21
C GLU A 2 -11.41 41.04 7.96
N GLN A 3 -10.84 39.83 8.09
CA GLN A 3 -10.35 39.05 6.94
C GLN A 3 -11.50 38.21 6.41
N THR A 4 -12.06 38.58 5.27
CA THR A 4 -13.01 37.73 4.54
C THR A 4 -12.24 36.57 3.91
N LYS A 5 -12.36 35.39 4.53
CA LYS A 5 -11.81 34.11 4.04
C LYS A 5 -12.44 33.76 2.68
N GLY A 6 -11.73 34.10 1.60
CA GLY A 6 -12.01 33.57 0.27
C GLY A 6 -11.90 32.05 0.30
N LYS A 7 -13.00 31.37 -0.06
CA LYS A 7 -13.04 29.91 -0.24
C LYS A 7 -12.02 29.53 -1.32
N GLY A 8 -10.87 29.05 -0.88
CA GLY A 8 -9.86 28.48 -1.77
C GLY A 8 -10.43 27.24 -2.43
N THR A 9 -10.85 27.37 -3.68
CA THR A 9 -11.12 26.25 -4.56
C THR A 9 -9.80 25.50 -4.74
N ALA A 10 -9.68 24.34 -4.10
CA ALA A 10 -8.58 23.43 -4.36
C ALA A 10 -8.66 23.02 -5.84
N ARG A 11 -7.88 23.71 -6.69
CA ARG A 11 -7.59 23.25 -8.05
C ARG A 11 -6.77 21.97 -7.89
N ILE A 12 -7.46 20.83 -7.87
CA ILE A 12 -6.80 19.57 -8.17
C ILE A 12 -6.27 19.70 -9.59
N ASN A 13 -4.95 19.69 -9.75
CA ASN A 13 -4.36 19.52 -11.07
C ASN A 13 -4.87 18.18 -11.59
N SER A 14 -5.82 18.23 -12.52
CA SER A 14 -6.20 17.12 -13.37
C SER A 14 -5.06 16.83 -14.33
N GLY A 15 -3.91 16.43 -13.78
CA GLY A 15 -2.89 15.76 -14.57
C GLY A 15 -3.50 14.48 -15.12
N ASN A 16 -3.19 14.15 -16.37
CA ASN A 16 -3.61 12.90 -16.98
C ASN A 16 -2.86 11.72 -16.31
N TYR A 17 -3.25 11.38 -15.07
CA TYR A 17 -2.75 10.20 -14.37
C TYR A 17 -3.39 8.97 -14.99
N LYS A 18 -2.71 8.36 -15.96
CA LYS A 18 -3.15 7.09 -16.53
C LYS A 18 -2.86 5.99 -15.53
N LEU A 19 -3.92 5.38 -14.98
CA LEU A 19 -3.78 4.16 -14.19
C LEU A 19 -3.33 3.04 -15.14
N GLU A 20 -2.05 2.70 -15.14
CA GLU A 20 -1.51 1.72 -16.08
C GLU A 20 -2.08 0.31 -15.85
N LYS A 21 -2.30 -0.09 -14.58
CA LYS A 21 -2.91 -1.37 -14.20
C LYS A 21 -3.64 -1.26 -12.86
N ALA A 22 -4.93 -1.61 -12.84
CA ALA A 22 -5.71 -1.70 -11.61
C ALA A 22 -5.53 -3.07 -10.93
N GLY A 23 -5.47 -3.07 -9.59
CA GLY A 23 -5.52 -4.30 -8.80
C GLY A 23 -6.94 -4.87 -8.77
N LYS A 24 -7.08 -6.19 -8.93
CA LYS A 24 -8.35 -6.90 -8.76
C LYS A 24 -8.49 -7.35 -7.31
N ILE A 25 -9.59 -6.97 -6.66
CA ILE A 25 -9.95 -7.44 -5.31
C ILE A 25 -11.15 -8.37 -5.45
N ILE A 26 -11.05 -9.56 -4.85
CA ILE A 26 -12.13 -10.55 -4.80
C ILE A 26 -12.48 -10.75 -3.32
N LEU A 27 -13.74 -10.53 -2.98
CA LEU A 27 -14.25 -10.71 -1.63
C LEU A 27 -14.73 -12.16 -1.50
N LEU A 28 -14.19 -12.90 -0.52
CA LEU A 28 -14.60 -14.28 -0.24
C LEU A 28 -15.82 -14.36 0.68
N ASN A 29 -16.05 -13.30 1.46
CA ASN A 29 -17.20 -13.14 2.36
C ASN A 29 -17.78 -11.74 2.20
N ILE A 30 -19.04 -11.54 2.61
CA ILE A 30 -19.72 -10.24 2.55
C ILE A 30 -19.10 -9.31 3.61
N PRO A 31 -18.42 -8.21 3.21
CA PRO A 31 -17.88 -7.26 4.16
C PRO A 31 -18.99 -6.33 4.67
N PRO A 32 -18.80 -5.68 5.82
CA PRO A 32 -19.72 -4.66 6.30
C PRO A 32 -19.81 -3.44 5.35
N SER A 33 -18.74 -3.13 4.59
CA SER A 33 -18.75 -2.08 3.57
C SER A 33 -17.58 -2.20 2.59
N ILE A 34 -17.87 -2.20 1.28
CA ILE A 34 -16.86 -2.20 0.22
C ILE A 34 -15.98 -0.95 0.30
N LYS A 35 -16.58 0.21 0.58
CA LYS A 35 -15.84 1.48 0.70
C LYS A 35 -14.81 1.42 1.80
N THR A 36 -15.15 0.81 2.93
CA THR A 36 -14.23 0.66 4.07
C THR A 36 -13.04 -0.21 3.68
N ILE A 37 -13.30 -1.40 3.12
CA ILE A 37 -12.24 -2.32 2.67
C ILE A 37 -11.32 -1.67 1.62
N CYS A 38 -11.88 -0.98 0.63
CA CYS A 38 -11.07 -0.27 -0.37
C CYS A 38 -10.23 0.85 0.27
N THR A 39 -10.76 1.55 1.26
CA THR A 39 -10.03 2.61 1.98
C THR A 39 -8.87 2.03 2.79
N GLU A 40 -9.10 0.92 3.49
CA GLU A 40 -8.05 0.20 4.23
C GLU A 40 -6.97 -0.33 3.31
N ILE A 41 -7.34 -1.00 2.21
CA ILE A 41 -6.40 -1.50 1.20
C ILE A 41 -5.57 -0.36 0.61
N LEU A 42 -6.22 0.76 0.27
CA LEU A 42 -5.52 1.96 -0.21
C LEU A 42 -4.56 2.49 0.86
N GLY A 43 -4.98 2.57 2.12
CA GLY A 43 -4.11 2.95 3.24
C GLY A 43 -2.89 2.04 3.36
N LEU A 44 -3.05 0.72 3.25
CA LEU A 44 -1.96 -0.24 3.28
C LEU A 44 -0.93 -0.02 2.16
N THR A 45 -1.31 0.55 1.00
CA THR A 45 -0.34 0.91 -0.06
C THR A 45 0.59 2.05 0.32
N LYS A 46 0.19 2.87 1.30
CA LYS A 46 0.88 4.08 1.76
C LYS A 46 1.78 3.84 2.97
N MET A 47 1.74 2.66 3.58
CA MET A 47 2.42 2.36 4.86
C MET A 47 3.86 1.84 4.71
N ASN A 48 4.49 1.96 3.55
CA ASN A 48 5.86 1.50 3.36
C ASN A 48 6.87 2.51 3.94
N TRP A 49 7.32 2.28 5.17
CA TRP A 49 8.34 3.10 5.83
C TRP A 49 9.73 3.01 5.17
N ASN A 50 9.97 1.98 4.35
CA ASN A 50 11.27 1.73 3.74
C ASN A 50 11.45 2.44 2.39
N ASN A 51 10.44 3.20 1.94
CA ASN A 51 10.50 3.99 0.72
C ASN A 51 9.82 5.36 0.96
N THR A 52 10.39 6.43 0.42
CA THR A 52 9.77 7.76 0.43
C THR A 52 8.65 7.92 -0.58
N GLN A 53 8.52 6.98 -1.53
CA GLN A 53 7.43 6.96 -2.49
C GLN A 53 6.10 6.71 -1.78
N PHE A 54 5.19 7.67 -1.95
CA PHE A 54 3.94 7.72 -1.21
C PHE A 54 3.00 6.57 -1.56
N ASP A 55 2.82 6.19 -2.83
CA ASP A 55 2.07 5.01 -3.27
C ASP A 55 2.98 3.85 -3.68
N ASN A 56 2.72 2.70 -3.08
CA ASN A 56 3.18 1.43 -3.62
C ASN A 56 2.08 0.80 -4.47
N LYS A 57 2.49 0.04 -5.50
CA LYS A 57 1.56 -0.70 -6.35
C LYS A 57 0.75 -1.76 -5.59
N TYR A 58 1.31 -2.31 -4.51
CA TYR A 58 0.68 -3.32 -3.68
C TYR A 58 0.52 -2.85 -2.24
N PRO A 59 -0.50 -3.32 -1.51
CA PRO A 59 -0.56 -3.20 -0.05
C PRO A 59 0.73 -3.73 0.58
N ILE A 60 1.19 -3.09 1.66
CA ILE A 60 2.45 -3.47 2.33
C ILE A 60 2.49 -4.95 2.72
N THR A 61 1.36 -5.55 3.09
CA THR A 61 1.25 -6.98 3.44
C THR A 61 1.69 -7.89 2.28
N ILE A 62 1.22 -7.60 1.07
CA ILE A 62 1.58 -8.34 -0.15
C ILE A 62 3.03 -8.04 -0.56
N GLY A 63 3.45 -6.77 -0.48
CA GLY A 63 4.83 -6.38 -0.78
C GLY A 63 5.85 -7.08 0.11
N CYS A 64 5.58 -7.08 1.42
CA CYS A 64 6.36 -7.79 2.44
C CYS A 64 6.45 -9.28 2.14
N ALA A 65 5.33 -9.98 1.97
CA ALA A 65 5.30 -11.41 1.73
C ALA A 65 6.10 -11.82 0.47
N ARG A 66 6.00 -11.03 -0.61
CA ARG A 66 6.76 -11.28 -1.84
C ARG A 66 8.26 -11.10 -1.63
N LYS A 67 8.69 -10.01 -0.99
CA LYS A 67 10.11 -9.74 -0.74
C LYS A 67 10.74 -10.80 0.18
N VAL A 68 10.05 -11.14 1.27
CA VAL A 68 10.50 -12.19 2.19
C VAL A 68 10.57 -13.54 1.46
N GLY A 69 9.54 -13.90 0.69
CA GLY A 69 9.52 -15.15 -0.08
C GLY A 69 10.63 -15.23 -1.13
N GLU A 70 10.97 -14.11 -1.78
CA GLU A 70 12.10 -14.03 -2.71
C GLU A 70 13.45 -14.29 -2.05
N ILE A 71 13.61 -13.97 -0.76
CA ILE A 71 14.82 -14.24 0.01
C ILE A 71 14.82 -15.68 0.52
N MET A 72 13.69 -16.14 1.10
CA MET A 72 13.55 -17.47 1.70
C MET A 72 13.80 -18.62 0.71
N LYS A 73 13.63 -18.41 -0.60
CA LYS A 73 13.90 -19.44 -1.61
C LYS A 73 15.37 -19.88 -1.68
N TYR A 74 16.29 -19.11 -1.10
CA TYR A 74 17.72 -19.41 -1.07
C TYR A 74 18.17 -20.06 0.24
N LEU A 75 17.25 -20.32 1.16
CA LEU A 75 17.52 -20.89 2.46
C LEU A 75 17.77 -22.41 2.33
N GLY A 76 18.88 -22.91 2.89
CA GLY A 76 19.21 -24.33 2.89
C GLY A 76 18.40 -25.12 3.94
N GLU A 77 18.43 -26.45 3.86
CA GLU A 77 17.67 -27.33 4.76
C GLU A 77 18.01 -27.17 6.26
N LYS A 78 19.21 -26.66 6.56
CA LYS A 78 19.70 -26.44 7.94
C LYS A 78 19.59 -24.99 8.40
N ASP A 79 19.14 -24.10 7.53
CA ASP A 79 19.07 -22.68 7.80
C ASP A 79 17.74 -22.34 8.47
N THR A 80 17.79 -21.67 9.63
CA THR A 80 16.60 -21.23 10.35
C THR A 80 16.26 -19.78 9.96
N PRO A 81 15.09 -19.51 9.35
CA PRO A 81 14.69 -18.16 9.03
C PRO A 81 14.49 -17.35 10.32
N LYS A 82 14.86 -16.07 10.29
CA LYS A 82 14.52 -15.13 11.35
C LYS A 82 13.05 -14.74 11.26
N GLU A 83 12.40 -14.54 12.40
CA GLU A 83 10.96 -14.23 12.44
C GLU A 83 10.66 -12.75 12.12
N ALA A 84 11.59 -11.85 12.46
CA ALA A 84 11.36 -10.42 12.30
C ALA A 84 11.60 -9.97 10.86
N TYR A 85 10.62 -9.23 10.33
CA TYR A 85 10.67 -8.66 8.98
C TYR A 85 11.92 -7.80 8.70
N ALA A 86 12.44 -7.11 9.72
CA ALA A 86 13.59 -6.23 9.60
C ALA A 86 14.86 -6.95 9.08
N PHE A 87 14.96 -8.28 9.23
CA PHE A 87 16.08 -9.06 8.68
C PHE A 87 15.98 -9.31 7.17
N TYR A 88 14.87 -8.94 6.53
CA TYR A 88 14.58 -9.18 5.11
C TYR A 88 14.36 -7.90 4.31
N MET A 89 14.63 -6.74 4.91
CA MET A 89 14.40 -5.42 4.30
C MET A 89 15.68 -4.74 3.87
#